data_AF-A0A9P6J6B5-F1
#
_entry.id   AF-A0A9P6J6B5-F1
#
_cell.length_a   1.000
_cell.length_b   1.000
_cell.length_c   1.000
_cell.angle_alpha   90.00
_cell.angle_beta   90.00
_cell.angle_gamma   90.00
#
_symmetry.space_group_name_H-M   'P 1'
#
loop_
_entity.id
_entity.type
_entity.pdbx_description
1 polymer ?
#
loop_
_entity_poly.entity_id
_entity_poly.type
_entity_poly.pdbx_seq_one_letter_code
_entity_poly.pdbx_strand_id
1 'polypeptide(L)'
;MRTLTDYEMAMRTAWKLKTVSQMVPDKFYDFIGEVCYLSGSESNRTTMMMTDYTENEMLPYLESKGVRPQGKATILVTLWDEHFETFLKLKIKAGDVLYLKNLRCKVDLSNVFQLSMNGFNGRGFAQIDPIQILLPDDPRGKEVRARKAEYEMRQLDTEGVALSGVYWPHTEQKSGYSSSTNSTMNAVNSGSDLKFSANTTRGNRNKFSQACSSKTHRTSSDNTVRTSLSSSGTWSRSYGSSIRTSDGPRTKSH
;
A
#
# COMPACT_ATOMS: atom_id res chain seq x y z
N MET A 1 -28.49 19.01 25.72
CA MET A 1 -27.56 18.47 24.71
C MET A 1 -28.25 17.28 24.06
N ARG A 2 -28.44 17.27 22.74
CA ARG A 2 -29.00 16.11 22.02
C ARG A 2 -27.83 15.19 21.66
N THR A 3 -27.76 14.01 22.25
CA THR A 3 -26.88 12.94 21.79
C THR A 3 -27.42 12.48 20.44
N LEU A 4 -26.63 12.65 19.37
CA LEU A 4 -26.94 12.00 18.10
C LEU A 4 -27.08 10.51 18.35
N THR A 5 -28.12 9.90 17.80
CA THR A 5 -28.31 8.46 17.91
C THR A 5 -27.16 7.75 17.20
N ASP A 6 -26.77 6.56 17.66
CA ASP A 6 -25.71 5.75 17.02
C ASP A 6 -25.99 5.53 15.52
N TYR A 7 -27.28 5.52 15.15
CA TYR A 7 -27.74 5.45 13.77
C TYR A 7 -27.40 6.69 12.93
N GLU A 8 -27.59 7.90 13.46
CA GLU A 8 -27.23 9.14 12.78
C GLU A 8 -25.70 9.27 12.61
N MET A 9 -24.92 8.76 13.57
CA MET A 9 -23.46 8.69 13.43
C MET A 9 -23.04 7.68 12.37
N ALA A 10 -23.65 6.49 12.33
CA ALA A 10 -23.38 5.48 11.32
C ALA A 10 -23.74 5.95 9.89
N MET A 11 -24.87 6.63 9.73
CA MET A 11 -25.28 7.21 8.43
C MET A 11 -24.33 8.31 7.97
N ARG A 12 -23.78 9.11 8.89
CA ARG A 12 -22.79 10.15 8.60
C ARG A 12 -21.37 9.63 8.33
N THR A 13 -21.07 8.37 8.60
CA THR A 13 -19.79 7.76 8.22
C THR A 13 -19.93 6.90 6.96
N ALA A 14 -21.08 6.28 6.73
CA ALA A 14 -21.33 5.39 5.60
C ALA A 14 -21.10 6.04 4.23
N TRP A 15 -21.38 7.34 4.06
CA TRP A 15 -21.21 8.01 2.75
C TRP A 15 -19.75 8.20 2.33
N LYS A 16 -18.80 8.13 3.29
CA LYS A 16 -17.37 8.33 3.02
C LYS A 16 -16.63 7.06 2.69
N LEU A 17 -17.10 5.90 3.18
CA LEU A 17 -16.50 4.61 2.86
C LEU A 17 -16.76 4.27 1.40
N LYS A 18 -15.69 4.10 0.62
CA LYS A 18 -15.77 3.76 -0.80
C LYS A 18 -14.84 2.61 -1.15
N THR A 19 -15.29 1.80 -2.09
CA THR A 19 -14.44 0.80 -2.74
C THR A 19 -13.55 1.45 -3.80
N VAL A 20 -12.47 0.78 -4.20
CA VAL A 20 -11.57 1.24 -5.28
C VAL A 20 -12.34 1.53 -6.57
N SER A 21 -13.32 0.70 -6.92
CA SER A 21 -14.18 0.91 -8.09
C SER A 21 -15.06 2.16 -8.04
N GLN A 22 -15.31 2.72 -6.86
CA GLN A 22 -16.18 3.89 -6.65
C GLN A 22 -15.40 5.20 -6.47
N MET A 23 -14.07 5.15 -6.40
CA MET A 23 -13.24 6.33 -6.17
C MET A 23 -13.15 7.18 -7.43
N VAL A 24 -13.11 8.49 -7.22
CA VAL A 24 -12.81 9.49 -8.26
C VAL A 24 -11.68 10.41 -7.80
N PRO A 25 -10.95 11.08 -8.71
CA PRO A 25 -9.87 12.00 -8.38
C PRO A 25 -10.28 13.14 -7.46
N ASP A 26 -9.33 13.65 -6.68
CA ASP A 26 -9.45 14.87 -5.87
C ASP A 26 -10.62 14.88 -4.87
N LYS A 27 -10.97 13.70 -4.37
CA LYS A 27 -11.93 13.50 -3.28
C LYS A 27 -11.26 12.82 -2.09
N PHE A 28 -11.95 12.92 -0.95
CA PHE A 28 -11.56 12.27 0.29
C PHE A 28 -12.49 11.10 0.59
N TYR A 29 -11.91 9.97 0.98
CA TYR A 29 -12.62 8.74 1.25
C TYR A 29 -12.14 8.09 2.52
N ASP A 30 -13.04 7.35 3.15
CA ASP A 30 -12.64 6.28 4.03
C ASP A 30 -12.47 5.02 3.18
N PHE A 31 -11.49 4.19 3.52
CA PHE A 31 -11.13 3.02 2.73
C PHE A 31 -10.83 1.84 3.65
N ILE A 32 -11.28 0.64 3.24
CA ILE A 32 -10.93 -0.61 3.89
C ILE A 32 -10.30 -1.51 2.86
N GLY A 33 -9.09 -1.99 3.13
CA GLY A 33 -8.37 -2.87 2.23
C GLY A 33 -7.34 -3.74 2.95
N GLU A 34 -6.97 -4.83 2.30
CA GLU A 34 -5.88 -5.71 2.70
C GLU A 34 -4.54 -5.14 2.21
N VAL A 35 -3.51 -5.17 3.07
CA VAL A 35 -2.14 -4.80 2.71
C VAL A 35 -1.49 -5.92 1.92
N CYS A 36 -1.28 -5.73 0.62
CA CYS A 36 -0.63 -6.72 -0.24
C CYS A 36 0.89 -6.71 -0.09
N TYR A 37 1.47 -5.50 -0.01
CA TYR A 37 2.92 -5.32 -0.03
C TYR A 37 3.33 -3.98 0.59
N LEU A 38 4.48 -3.95 1.27
CA LEU A 38 5.08 -2.74 1.83
C LEU A 38 6.23 -2.30 0.92
N SER A 39 6.10 -1.13 0.28
CA SER A 39 7.06 -0.64 -0.72
C SER A 39 8.31 0.02 -0.12
N GLY A 40 8.40 0.10 1.21
CA GLY A 40 9.51 0.72 1.93
C GLY A 40 9.04 1.86 2.84
N SER A 41 9.94 2.28 3.72
CA SER A 41 9.73 3.43 4.61
C SER A 41 10.90 4.40 4.46
N GLU A 42 10.59 5.68 4.37
CA GLU A 42 11.54 6.78 4.44
C GLU A 42 11.42 7.49 5.79
N SER A 43 12.20 8.55 6.03
CA SER A 43 12.28 9.21 7.33
C SER A 43 10.95 9.71 7.88
N ASN A 44 9.98 10.06 7.02
CA ASN A 44 8.68 10.58 7.42
C ASN A 44 7.51 10.07 6.55
N ARG A 45 7.71 8.99 5.80
CA ARG A 45 6.63 8.41 4.99
C ARG A 45 6.78 6.91 4.82
N THR A 46 5.66 6.24 4.60
CA THR A 46 5.64 4.86 4.10
C THR A 46 4.65 4.74 2.96
N THR A 47 4.96 3.86 2.01
CA THR A 47 4.06 3.53 0.91
C THR A 47 3.75 2.04 0.94
N MET A 48 2.47 1.70 0.82
CA MET A 48 1.98 0.34 0.76
C MET A 48 1.06 0.13 -0.43
N MET A 49 1.03 -1.09 -0.95
CA MET A 49 0.05 -1.53 -1.92
C MET A 49 -1.11 -2.19 -1.18
N MET A 50 -2.33 -1.73 -1.44
CA MET A 50 -3.54 -2.25 -0.82
C MET A 50 -4.58 -2.64 -1.86
N THR A 51 -5.50 -3.53 -1.49
CA THR A 51 -6.62 -3.94 -2.32
C THR A 51 -7.89 -4.13 -1.47
N ASP A 52 -9.05 -3.80 -2.04
CA ASP A 52 -10.35 -4.23 -1.53
C ASP A 52 -11.02 -5.25 -2.44
N TYR A 53 -10.27 -5.76 -3.42
CA TYR A 53 -10.68 -6.69 -4.46
C TYR A 53 -11.73 -6.15 -5.43
N THR A 54 -11.85 -4.82 -5.55
CA THR A 54 -12.60 -4.17 -6.63
C THR A 54 -11.66 -3.52 -7.64
N GLU A 55 -12.07 -3.46 -8.90
CA GLU A 55 -11.22 -2.99 -10.01
C GLU A 55 -11.55 -1.55 -10.40
N ASN A 56 -10.53 -0.81 -10.86
CA ASN A 56 -10.69 0.54 -11.39
C ASN A 56 -9.80 0.74 -12.62
N GLU A 57 -10.36 1.27 -13.71
CA GLU A 57 -9.66 1.44 -14.98
C GLU A 57 -8.40 2.32 -14.91
N MET A 58 -8.35 3.23 -13.94
CA MET A 58 -7.22 4.15 -13.71
C MET A 58 -6.11 3.54 -12.85
N LEU A 59 -6.21 2.25 -12.48
CA LEU A 59 -5.14 1.51 -11.84
C LEU A 59 -4.30 0.74 -12.85
N PRO A 60 -3.00 0.55 -12.58
CA PRO A 60 -2.14 -0.25 -13.43
C PRO A 60 -2.59 -1.71 -13.40
N TYR A 61 -2.56 -2.37 -14.56
CA TYR A 61 -2.78 -3.81 -14.62
C TYR A 61 -1.54 -4.53 -14.09
N LEU A 62 -1.73 -5.41 -13.10
CA LEU A 62 -0.64 -6.20 -12.51
C LEU A 62 -0.71 -7.66 -13.01
N GLU A 63 0.33 -8.12 -13.71
CA GLU A 63 0.49 -9.52 -14.18
C GLU A 63 1.12 -10.44 -13.11
N SER A 64 0.73 -10.24 -11.84
CA SER A 64 1.39 -10.88 -10.71
C SER A 64 0.92 -12.33 -10.51
N LYS A 65 1.78 -13.31 -10.82
CA LYS A 65 1.65 -14.68 -10.29
C LYS A 65 2.12 -14.70 -8.82
N GLY A 66 1.20 -14.56 -7.86
CA GLY A 66 1.54 -14.66 -6.43
C GLY A 66 0.66 -13.84 -5.49
N VAL A 67 1.28 -13.26 -4.45
CA VAL A 67 0.63 -12.66 -3.27
C VAL A 67 -0.26 -11.44 -3.58
N ARG A 68 -0.14 -10.83 -4.77
CA ARG A 68 -0.92 -9.64 -5.14
C ARG A 68 -2.05 -10.04 -6.10
N PRO A 69 -3.25 -9.42 -5.97
CA PRO A 69 -4.31 -9.62 -6.95
C PRO A 69 -3.82 -9.22 -8.35
N GLN A 70 -3.95 -10.16 -9.30
CA GLN A 70 -3.76 -9.86 -10.72
C GLN A 70 -4.83 -8.88 -11.19
N GLY A 71 -4.55 -8.00 -12.15
CA GLY A 71 -5.52 -7.06 -12.70
C GLY A 71 -5.40 -5.65 -12.14
N LYS A 72 -6.47 -4.85 -12.27
CA LYS A 72 -6.53 -3.44 -11.88
C LYS A 72 -7.17 -3.21 -10.50
N ALA A 73 -6.84 -4.07 -9.53
CA ALA A 73 -7.47 -4.09 -8.20
C ALA A 73 -6.56 -3.61 -7.06
N THR A 74 -5.32 -3.21 -7.36
CA THR A 74 -4.34 -2.81 -6.33
C THR A 74 -4.01 -1.33 -6.45
N ILE A 75 -4.17 -0.59 -5.33
CA ILE A 75 -3.92 0.84 -5.23
C ILE A 75 -2.73 1.14 -4.32
N LEU A 76 -1.96 2.19 -4.66
CA LEU A 76 -0.89 2.70 -3.81
C LEU A 76 -1.45 3.61 -2.74
N VAL A 77 -1.01 3.42 -1.50
CA VAL A 77 -1.39 4.23 -0.34
C VAL A 77 -0.12 4.76 0.33
N THR A 78 0.01 6.09 0.42
CA THR A 78 1.13 6.74 1.10
C THR A 78 0.67 7.43 2.38
N LEU A 79 1.33 7.10 3.49
CA LEU A 79 1.13 7.74 4.79
C LEU A 79 2.30 8.65 5.09
N TRP A 80 2.02 9.88 5.51
CA TRP A 80 3.04 10.89 5.86
C TRP A 80 3.01 11.22 7.35
N ASP A 81 4.15 11.69 7.85
CA ASP A 81 4.33 12.34 9.15
C ASP A 81 3.72 11.54 10.32
N GLU A 82 2.73 12.07 11.03
CA GLU A 82 2.16 11.40 12.21
C GLU A 82 1.41 10.09 11.87
N HIS A 83 0.93 9.96 10.63
CA HIS A 83 0.29 8.73 10.16
C HIS A 83 1.33 7.64 9.87
N PHE A 84 2.53 8.02 9.43
CA PHE A 84 3.67 7.10 9.34
C PHE A 84 4.10 6.61 10.72
N GLU A 85 4.18 7.50 11.72
CA GLU A 85 4.47 7.11 13.11
C GLU A 85 3.43 6.15 13.68
N THR A 86 2.15 6.37 13.36
CA THR A 86 1.05 5.47 13.74
C THR A 86 1.19 4.10 13.09
N PHE A 87 1.54 4.06 11.80
CA PHE A 87 1.83 2.82 11.08
C PHE A 87 2.94 2.00 11.75
N LEU A 88 4.05 2.65 12.14
CA LEU A 88 5.15 1.99 12.84
C LEU A 88 4.73 1.42 14.20
N LYS A 89 3.95 2.19 14.99
CA LYS A 89 3.44 1.76 16.30
C LYS A 89 2.53 0.54 16.21
N LEU A 90 1.67 0.50 15.19
CA LEU A 90 0.74 -0.60 14.95
C LEU A 90 1.43 -1.86 14.40
N LYS A 91 2.69 -1.77 13.96
CA LYS A 91 3.47 -2.89 13.39
C LYS A 91 2.74 -3.58 12.23
N ILE A 92 2.13 -2.79 11.35
CA ILE A 92 1.34 -3.25 10.20
C ILE A 92 2.20 -4.14 9.28
N LYS A 93 1.60 -5.22 8.78
CA LYS A 93 2.23 -6.22 7.90
C LYS A 93 1.37 -6.51 6.68
N ALA A 94 1.96 -7.19 5.69
CA ALA A 94 1.19 -7.77 4.59
C ALA A 94 0.19 -8.80 5.13
N GLY A 95 -1.02 -8.80 4.57
CA GLY A 95 -2.17 -9.60 5.00
C GLY A 95 -3.06 -8.92 6.04
N ASP A 96 -2.62 -7.82 6.68
CA ASP A 96 -3.49 -7.05 7.58
C ASP A 96 -4.60 -6.35 6.79
N VAL A 97 -5.82 -6.36 7.34
CA VAL A 97 -6.94 -5.58 6.81
C VAL A 97 -7.00 -4.28 7.60
N LEU A 98 -6.89 -3.14 6.91
CA LEU A 98 -6.87 -1.83 7.54
C LEU A 98 -8.13 -1.05 7.21
N TYR A 99 -8.61 -0.27 8.18
CA TYR A 99 -9.53 0.84 7.96
C TYR A 99 -8.76 2.15 8.06
N LEU A 100 -8.79 2.92 6.97
CA LEU A 100 -8.09 4.19 6.81
C LEU A 100 -9.11 5.29 6.58
N LYS A 101 -9.09 6.32 7.43
CA LYS A 101 -10.04 7.44 7.35
C LYS A 101 -9.48 8.59 6.53
N ASN A 102 -10.35 9.25 5.76
CA ASN A 102 -10.07 10.52 5.10
C ASN A 102 -8.79 10.52 4.23
N LEU A 103 -8.58 9.45 3.48
CA LEU A 103 -7.59 9.36 2.43
C LEU A 103 -7.94 10.28 1.27
N ARG A 104 -6.97 11.06 0.79
CA ARG A 104 -7.13 11.83 -0.44
C ARG A 104 -6.77 10.97 -1.65
N CYS A 105 -7.72 10.79 -2.56
CA CYS A 105 -7.47 10.23 -3.88
C CYS A 105 -6.81 11.28 -4.79
N LYS A 106 -5.65 10.94 -5.34
CA LYS A 106 -4.88 11.77 -6.27
C LYS A 106 -4.59 10.96 -7.53
N VAL A 107 -4.36 11.67 -8.61
CA VAL A 107 -3.82 11.14 -9.85
C VAL A 107 -2.37 11.59 -9.94
N ASP A 108 -1.45 10.67 -10.24
CA ASP A 108 -0.05 11.00 -10.47
C ASP A 108 0.20 11.51 -11.90
N LEU A 109 1.47 11.76 -12.26
CA LEU A 109 1.84 12.21 -13.61
C LEU A 109 1.62 11.14 -14.69
N SER A 110 1.47 9.87 -14.28
CA SER A 110 1.20 8.72 -15.16
C SER A 110 -0.28 8.41 -15.29
N ASN A 111 -1.16 9.31 -14.82
CA ASN A 111 -2.62 9.13 -14.78
C ASN A 111 -3.09 7.94 -13.93
N VAL A 112 -2.31 7.55 -12.92
CA VAL A 112 -2.63 6.44 -12.03
C VAL A 112 -3.21 6.93 -10.71
N PHE A 113 -4.23 6.23 -10.21
CA PHE A 113 -4.79 6.49 -8.89
C PHE A 113 -3.84 6.11 -7.75
N GLN A 114 -3.73 7.02 -6.79
CA GLN A 114 -3.03 6.81 -5.53
C GLN A 114 -3.81 7.47 -4.38
N LEU A 115 -3.72 6.86 -3.20
CA LEU A 115 -4.28 7.40 -1.98
C LEU A 115 -3.16 8.01 -1.13
N SER A 116 -3.44 9.13 -0.48
CA SER A 116 -2.49 9.78 0.41
C SER A 116 -3.15 10.25 1.69
N MET A 117 -2.47 10.01 2.81
CA MET A 117 -2.81 10.54 4.13
C MET A 117 -1.70 11.49 4.58
N ASN A 118 -1.95 12.78 4.52
CA ASN A 118 -0.98 13.80 4.93
C ASN A 118 -1.07 14.04 6.44
N GLY A 119 0.06 14.40 7.05
CA GLY A 119 0.09 14.82 8.46
C GLY A 119 -0.77 16.03 8.76
N PHE A 120 -1.14 16.18 10.04
CA PHE A 120 -2.02 17.27 10.49
C PHE A 120 -1.24 18.53 10.90
N ASN A 121 0.09 18.48 11.06
CA ASN A 121 0.94 19.66 11.31
C ASN A 121 0.43 20.56 12.45
N GLY A 122 -0.13 19.96 13.49
CA GLY A 122 -0.71 20.67 14.64
C GLY A 122 -1.98 21.49 14.35
N ARG A 123 -2.55 21.45 13.14
CA ARG A 123 -3.84 22.09 12.80
C ARG A 123 -4.90 21.00 12.73
N GLY A 124 -5.90 21.06 13.62
CA GLY A 124 -7.00 20.07 13.75
C GLY A 124 -7.53 19.55 12.40
N PHE A 125 -7.91 18.30 12.25
CA PHE A 125 -8.77 17.50 13.10
C PHE A 125 -8.00 16.25 13.54
N ALA A 126 -7.87 16.03 14.85
CA ALA A 126 -7.50 14.73 15.36
C ALA A 126 -8.66 13.79 15.03
N GLN A 127 -8.66 13.21 13.83
CA GLN A 127 -9.49 12.06 13.58
C GLN A 127 -9.00 11.01 14.56
N ILE A 128 -9.83 10.72 15.56
CA ILE A 128 -9.57 9.67 16.52
C ILE A 128 -9.36 8.39 15.71
N ASP A 129 -8.16 7.85 15.82
CA ASP A 129 -7.71 6.62 15.18
C ASP A 129 -7.97 6.60 13.66
N PRO A 130 -7.18 7.36 12.87
CA PRO A 130 -7.33 7.44 11.42
C PRO A 130 -6.86 6.16 10.71
N ILE A 131 -6.14 5.29 11.44
CA ILE A 131 -5.63 4.00 10.98
C ILE A 131 -6.04 2.97 12.03
N GLN A 132 -6.74 1.92 11.61
CA GLN A 132 -7.18 0.83 12.47
C GLN A 132 -6.90 -0.51 11.79
N ILE A 133 -6.30 -1.46 12.50
CA ILE A 133 -6.23 -2.85 12.05
C ILE A 133 -7.57 -3.52 12.38
N LEU A 134 -8.23 -4.10 11.38
CA LEU A 134 -9.49 -4.81 11.56
C LEU A 134 -9.25 -6.28 11.88
N LEU A 135 -9.83 -6.72 13.01
CA LEU A 135 -9.76 -8.11 13.44
C LEU A 135 -10.49 -9.06 12.48
N PRO A 136 -10.21 -10.37 12.53
CA PRO A 136 -10.94 -11.38 11.75
C PRO A 136 -12.47 -11.29 11.90
N ASP A 137 -12.95 -11.01 13.11
CA ASP A 137 -14.39 -10.99 13.38
C ASP A 137 -15.09 -9.66 13.06
N ASP A 138 -14.34 -8.61 12.73
CA ASP A 138 -14.92 -7.30 12.39
C ASP A 138 -15.79 -7.44 11.13
N PRO A 139 -17.07 -7.03 11.18
CA PRO A 139 -18.00 -7.18 10.05
C PRO A 139 -17.52 -6.47 8.78
N ARG A 140 -16.83 -5.33 8.92
CA ARG A 140 -16.29 -4.58 7.78
C ARG A 140 -15.11 -5.31 7.14
N GLY A 141 -14.28 -5.96 7.96
CA GLY A 141 -13.20 -6.82 7.48
C GLY A 141 -13.71 -8.09 6.80
N LYS A 142 -14.84 -8.67 7.28
CA LYS A 142 -15.49 -9.82 6.65
C LYS A 142 -15.93 -9.53 5.21
N GLU A 143 -16.44 -8.32 4.95
CA GLU A 143 -16.84 -7.90 3.60
C GLU A 143 -15.65 -7.91 2.61
N VAL A 144 -14.48 -7.39 3.01
CA VAL A 144 -13.27 -7.43 2.18
C VAL A 144 -12.82 -8.86 1.92
N ARG A 145 -12.87 -9.74 2.92
CA ARG A 145 -12.51 -11.17 2.75
C ARG A 145 -13.50 -11.93 1.89
N ALA A 146 -14.79 -11.58 1.92
CA ALA A 146 -15.78 -12.14 1.01
C ALA A 146 -15.46 -11.76 -0.44
N ARG A 147 -15.18 -10.47 -0.70
CA ARG A 147 -14.74 -10.01 -2.03
C ARG A 147 -13.44 -10.67 -2.48
N LYS A 148 -12.50 -10.91 -1.56
CA LYS A 148 -11.27 -11.68 -1.85
C LYS A 148 -11.59 -13.07 -2.39
N ALA A 149 -12.44 -13.83 -1.70
CA ALA A 149 -12.82 -15.18 -2.12
C ALA A 149 -13.50 -15.16 -3.51
N GLU A 150 -14.42 -14.22 -3.74
CA GLU A 150 -15.07 -14.05 -5.05
C GLU A 150 -14.06 -13.68 -6.15
N TYR A 151 -13.09 -12.80 -5.85
CA TYR A 151 -12.05 -12.38 -6.77
C TYR A 151 -11.16 -13.56 -7.18
N GLU A 152 -10.69 -14.33 -6.20
CA GLU A 152 -9.81 -15.48 -6.42
C GLU A 152 -10.51 -16.56 -7.27
N MET A 153 -11.80 -16.81 -7.04
CA MET A 153 -12.59 -17.73 -7.88
C MET A 153 -12.64 -17.26 -9.34
N ARG A 154 -12.86 -15.96 -9.61
CA ARG A 154 -12.86 -15.42 -10.99
C ARG A 154 -11.51 -15.58 -11.70
N GLN A 155 -10.39 -15.47 -10.97
CA GLN A 155 -9.06 -15.62 -11.56
C GLN A 155 -8.81 -17.07 -12.00
N LEU A 156 -9.25 -18.05 -11.22
CA LEU A 156 -9.11 -19.48 -11.56
C LEU A 156 -9.87 -19.85 -12.84
N ASP A 157 -11.09 -19.33 -13.01
CA ASP A 157 -11.89 -19.58 -14.21
C ASP A 157 -11.21 -19.03 -15.47
N THR A 158 -10.56 -17.87 -15.36
CA THR A 158 -9.86 -17.23 -16.48
C THR A 158 -8.66 -18.05 -16.95
N GLU A 159 -7.88 -18.62 -16.02
CA GLU A 159 -6.74 -19.48 -16.35
C GLU A 159 -7.19 -20.84 -16.93
N GLY A 160 -8.32 -21.39 -16.48
CA GLY A 160 -8.88 -22.64 -16.99
C GLY A 160 -9.37 -22.56 -18.46
N VAL A 161 -9.89 -21.40 -18.87
CA VAL A 161 -10.30 -21.17 -20.27
C VAL A 161 -9.09 -21.00 -21.19
N ALA A 162 -8.01 -20.37 -20.72
CA ALA A 162 -6.79 -20.20 -21.52
C ALA A 162 -6.09 -21.52 -21.86
N LEU A 163 -6.25 -22.57 -21.04
CA LEU A 163 -5.64 -23.90 -21.28
C LEU A 163 -6.55 -24.86 -22.07
N SER A 164 -7.86 -24.61 -22.13
CA SER A 164 -8.81 -25.43 -22.90
C SER A 164 -9.10 -24.89 -24.31
N GLY A 165 -8.63 -23.67 -24.63
CA GLY A 165 -8.86 -22.98 -25.91
C GLY A 165 -7.98 -23.37 -27.10
N VAL A 166 -7.07 -24.34 -26.97
CA VAL A 166 -6.37 -24.94 -28.12
C VAL A 166 -7.11 -26.19 -28.59
N TYR A 167 -8.42 -26.07 -28.81
CA TYR A 167 -9.10 -26.97 -29.74
C TYR A 167 -8.85 -26.41 -31.13
N TRP A 168 -7.80 -26.92 -31.78
CA TRP A 168 -7.65 -26.78 -33.22
C TRP A 168 -8.98 -27.21 -33.85
N PRO A 169 -9.59 -26.42 -34.76
CA PRO A 169 -10.68 -26.94 -35.55
C PRO A 169 -10.10 -28.16 -36.28
N HIS A 170 -10.50 -29.36 -35.86
CA HIS A 170 -10.38 -30.52 -36.72
C HIS A 170 -11.17 -30.14 -37.96
N THR A 171 -10.45 -29.78 -39.01
CA THR A 171 -10.94 -29.75 -40.36
C THR A 171 -11.49 -31.15 -40.60
N GLU A 172 -12.80 -31.27 -40.45
CA GLU A 172 -13.56 -32.43 -40.86
C GLU A 172 -13.45 -32.46 -42.39
N GLN A 173 -12.36 -33.08 -42.87
CA GLN A 173 -12.20 -33.48 -44.25
C GLN A 173 -13.35 -34.43 -44.55
N LYS A 174 -14.39 -33.91 -45.19
CA LYS A 174 -15.33 -34.73 -45.95
C LYS A 174 -14.53 -35.43 -47.04
N SER A 175 -14.18 -36.69 -46.79
CA SER A 175 -13.61 -37.62 -47.75
C SER A 175 -14.65 -37.93 -48.83
N GLY A 176 -14.58 -37.19 -49.94
CA GLY A 176 -15.13 -37.62 -51.22
C GLY A 176 -14.12 -38.54 -51.90
N TYR A 177 -14.53 -39.78 -52.16
CA TYR A 177 -13.81 -40.76 -52.96
C TYR A 177 -13.45 -40.22 -54.35
N SER A 178 -12.18 -40.32 -54.75
CA SER A 178 -11.80 -40.71 -56.11
C SER A 178 -10.37 -41.25 -56.13
N SER A 179 -10.28 -42.52 -56.49
CA SER A 179 -9.07 -43.30 -56.75
C SER A 179 -8.28 -42.78 -57.96
N SER A 180 -6.96 -42.61 -57.82
CA SER A 180 -6.00 -43.01 -58.86
C SER A 180 -4.57 -43.10 -58.30
N THR A 181 -3.93 -44.20 -58.63
CA THR A 181 -2.55 -44.60 -58.37
C THR A 181 -1.52 -43.62 -58.94
N ASN A 182 -0.41 -43.39 -58.22
CA ASN A 182 0.93 -43.76 -58.70
C ASN A 182 1.99 -43.61 -57.61
N SER A 183 2.74 -44.69 -57.43
CA SER A 183 3.95 -44.82 -56.63
C SER A 183 5.08 -43.95 -57.20
N THR A 184 5.88 -43.32 -56.34
CA THR A 184 7.34 -43.23 -56.54
C THR A 184 8.00 -43.02 -55.18
N MET A 185 8.94 -43.90 -54.85
CA MET A 185 9.83 -43.79 -53.69
C MET A 185 10.76 -42.58 -53.84
N ASN A 186 11.14 -41.92 -52.75
CA ASN A 186 12.55 -41.67 -52.48
C ASN A 186 12.81 -41.33 -51.01
N ALA A 187 13.92 -41.89 -50.55
CA ALA A 187 14.44 -41.84 -49.20
C ALA A 187 15.27 -40.56 -48.93
N VAL A 188 15.74 -40.49 -47.67
CA VAL A 188 17.05 -39.96 -47.22
C VAL A 188 17.01 -38.67 -46.35
N ASN A 189 17.52 -38.86 -45.12
CA ASN A 189 18.21 -37.92 -44.20
C ASN A 189 17.42 -36.73 -43.63
N SER A 190 17.67 -36.18 -42.44
CA SER A 190 18.71 -36.31 -41.39
C SER A 190 18.16 -35.45 -40.23
N GLY A 191 18.17 -35.90 -38.96
CA GLY A 191 19.30 -35.67 -38.06
C GLY A 191 19.52 -34.18 -37.74
N SER A 192 18.95 -33.67 -36.64
CA SER A 192 19.61 -32.62 -35.85
C SER A 192 19.05 -32.56 -34.42
N ASP A 193 19.92 -32.95 -33.50
CA ASP A 193 19.82 -32.75 -32.05
C ASP A 193 19.85 -31.25 -31.70
N LEU A 194 18.85 -30.78 -30.96
CA LEU A 194 18.88 -29.47 -30.31
C LEU A 194 19.48 -29.62 -28.90
N LYS A 195 20.77 -29.29 -28.77
CA LYS A 195 21.45 -29.12 -27.48
C LYS A 195 21.08 -27.77 -26.87
N PHE A 196 20.38 -27.80 -25.73
CA PHE A 196 20.25 -26.63 -24.85
C PHE A 196 21.57 -26.39 -24.09
N SER A 197 22.22 -25.26 -24.38
CA SER A 197 23.37 -24.77 -23.61
C SER A 197 22.88 -23.86 -22.49
N ALA A 198 23.14 -24.25 -21.25
CA ALA A 198 22.90 -23.45 -20.06
C ALA A 198 24.03 -22.43 -19.86
N ASN A 199 23.75 -21.15 -20.13
CA ASN A 199 24.62 -20.05 -19.72
C ASN A 199 24.22 -19.56 -18.32
N THR A 200 24.90 -20.10 -17.31
CA THR A 200 24.88 -19.57 -15.94
C THR A 200 25.97 -18.49 -15.82
N THR A 201 25.60 -17.22 -16.00
CA THR A 201 26.51 -16.11 -15.69
C THR A 201 26.35 -15.68 -14.24
N ARG A 202 27.39 -15.99 -13.46
CA ARG A 202 27.71 -15.43 -12.15
C ARG A 202 27.91 -13.91 -12.22
N GLY A 203 27.41 -13.20 -11.22
CA GLY A 203 27.82 -11.85 -10.83
C GLY A 203 26.77 -11.25 -9.89
N ASN A 204 27.06 -10.51 -8.83
CA ASN A 204 28.32 -10.06 -8.27
C ASN A 204 27.94 -9.57 -6.84
N ARG A 205 28.50 -10.17 -5.77
CA ARG A 205 28.26 -9.71 -4.39
C ARG A 205 29.34 -8.71 -4.01
N ASN A 206 29.03 -7.42 -4.08
CA ASN A 206 29.84 -6.40 -3.43
C ASN A 206 29.42 -6.28 -1.96
N LYS A 207 30.22 -6.88 -1.07
CA LYS A 207 30.30 -6.52 0.33
C LYS A 207 31.27 -5.34 0.45
N PHE A 208 30.78 -4.17 0.82
CA PHE A 208 31.61 -3.10 1.36
C PHE A 208 31.27 -2.95 2.84
N SER A 209 32.19 -3.41 3.68
CA SER A 209 32.27 -3.06 5.09
C SER A 209 33.74 -2.78 5.37
N GLN A 210 34.10 -1.51 5.54
CA GLN A 210 35.32 -1.13 6.23
C GLN A 210 35.01 0.00 7.20
N ALA A 211 35.31 -0.31 8.46
CA ALA A 211 35.45 0.62 9.55
C ALA A 211 36.75 1.42 9.38
N CYS A 212 36.72 2.70 9.69
CA CYS A 212 37.91 3.46 10.04
C CYS A 212 37.63 4.23 11.34
N SER A 213 38.27 3.75 12.41
CA SER A 213 38.57 4.48 13.63
C SER A 213 40.02 4.95 13.53
N SER A 214 40.26 6.25 13.66
CA SER A 214 41.54 6.75 14.16
C SER A 214 41.41 8.19 14.68
N LYS A 215 41.71 8.32 15.97
CA LYS A 215 42.14 9.54 16.66
C LYS A 215 43.52 9.94 16.16
N THR A 216 43.79 11.25 16.04
CA THR A 216 45.08 11.85 16.45
C THR A 216 45.00 13.37 16.62
N HIS A 217 46.04 13.88 17.29
CA HIS A 217 46.18 15.10 18.06
C HIS A 217 46.36 16.42 17.30
N ARG A 218 46.00 17.51 18.00
CA ARG A 218 46.62 18.86 18.11
C ARG A 218 47.67 19.28 17.06
N THR A 219 47.52 20.50 16.54
CA THR A 219 48.46 21.62 16.82
C THR A 219 47.78 22.98 16.64
N SER A 220 48.19 23.90 17.51
CA SER A 220 47.85 25.32 17.63
C SER A 220 48.60 26.19 16.61
N SER A 221 48.01 27.31 16.21
CA SER A 221 48.73 28.58 16.11
C SER A 221 47.76 29.77 16.23
N ASP A 222 48.15 30.70 17.09
CA ASP A 222 47.49 31.94 17.45
C ASP A 222 47.48 32.97 16.31
N ASN A 223 46.44 33.81 16.27
CA ASN A 223 46.64 35.26 16.29
C ASN A 223 45.35 36.04 16.65
N THR A 224 45.30 36.52 17.91
CA THR A 224 45.11 37.92 18.37
C THR A 224 44.35 38.90 17.43
N VAL A 225 43.34 39.71 17.79
CA VAL A 225 43.15 40.70 18.90
C VAL A 225 41.68 41.19 18.93
N ARG A 226 41.11 41.33 20.15
CA ARG A 226 40.05 42.26 20.72
C ARG A 226 38.81 42.63 19.87
N THR A 227 37.59 42.66 20.41
CA THR A 227 37.15 43.50 21.55
C THR A 227 35.94 42.92 22.30
N SER A 228 35.92 43.23 23.59
CA SER A 228 34.91 43.00 24.62
C SER A 228 33.53 43.59 24.32
N LEU A 229 32.47 42.87 24.71
CA LEU A 229 31.31 43.47 25.39
C LEU A 229 30.53 42.42 26.18
N SER A 230 30.28 42.78 27.43
CA SER A 230 29.53 42.12 28.49
C SER A 230 28.06 41.89 28.15
N SER A 231 27.48 40.79 28.60
CA SER A 231 26.21 40.83 29.36
C SER A 231 25.90 39.46 29.97
N SER A 232 25.84 39.48 31.30
CA SER A 232 25.23 38.49 32.18
C SER A 232 23.72 38.45 31.96
N GLY A 233 23.12 37.26 32.05
CA GLY A 233 21.68 37.09 31.89
C GLY A 233 21.20 35.68 32.19
N THR A 234 21.26 35.29 33.46
CA THR A 234 20.60 34.12 34.04
C THR A 234 19.08 34.25 33.87
N TRP A 235 18.44 33.30 33.18
CA TRP A 235 16.98 33.18 33.13
C TRP A 235 16.56 31.78 33.60
N SER A 236 16.19 31.70 34.88
CA SER A 236 15.48 30.57 35.47
C SER A 236 13.97 30.80 35.24
N ARG A 237 13.32 29.99 34.39
CA ARG A 237 11.86 29.96 34.28
C ARG A 237 11.28 28.85 35.16
N SER A 238 10.66 29.23 36.25
CA SER A 238 9.75 28.40 37.04
C SER A 238 8.41 28.27 36.31
N TYR A 239 7.93 27.04 36.12
CA TYR A 239 6.56 26.76 35.70
C TYR A 239 5.66 26.73 36.94
N GLY A 240 4.79 27.73 37.07
CA GLY A 240 3.72 27.73 38.06
C GLY A 240 2.55 26.86 37.59
N SER A 241 2.29 25.76 38.31
CA SER A 241 1.05 24.99 38.23
C SER A 241 -0.09 25.79 38.87
N SER A 242 -1.05 26.25 38.07
CA SER A 242 -2.35 26.72 38.58
C SER A 242 -3.33 25.55 38.60
N ILE A 243 -3.56 25.00 39.79
CA ILE A 243 -4.65 24.09 40.10
C ILE A 243 -5.92 24.95 40.22
N ARG A 244 -6.88 24.78 39.30
CA ARG A 244 -8.24 25.29 39.45
C ARG A 244 -9.06 24.21 40.16
N THR A 245 -9.38 24.43 41.44
CA THR A 245 -10.46 23.72 42.12
C THR A 245 -11.78 24.42 41.81
N SER A 246 -12.78 23.64 41.41
CA SER A 246 -14.15 24.08 41.17
C SER A 246 -15.08 23.33 42.11
N ASP A 247 -15.46 23.97 43.21
CA ASP A 247 -16.60 23.63 44.07
C ASP A 247 -17.50 24.87 44.07
N GLY A 248 -18.82 24.87 43.91
CA GLY A 248 -19.91 23.90 44.05
C GLY A 248 -21.14 24.73 44.49
N PRO A 249 -22.35 24.53 43.95
CA PRO A 249 -23.46 25.47 44.16
C PRO A 249 -24.12 25.35 45.54
N ARG A 250 -24.36 26.51 46.17
CA ARG A 250 -25.02 26.67 47.47
C ARG A 250 -26.54 26.65 47.28
N THR A 251 -27.22 25.65 47.84
CA THR A 251 -28.68 25.61 47.95
C THR A 251 -29.16 26.64 48.98
N LYS A 252 -30.26 27.34 48.67
CA LYS A 252 -31.05 28.12 49.64
C LYS A 252 -32.39 27.41 49.82
N SER A 253 -32.63 26.92 51.02
CA SER A 253 -33.94 26.48 51.51
C SER A 253 -34.73 27.69 52.03
N HIS A 254 -36.01 27.73 51.70
CA HIS A 254 -37.04 28.44 52.46
C HIS A 254 -37.65 27.48 53.49
#